data_AF-A0A4Y2PXR1-F1
#
_entry.id   AF-A0A4Y2PXR1-F1
#
_cell.length_a   1.000
_cell.length_b   1.000
_cell.length_c   1.000
_cell.angle_alpha   90.00
_cell.angle_beta   90.00
_cell.angle_gamma   90.00
#
_symmetry.space_group_name_H-M   'P 1'
#
loop_
_entity.id
_entity.type
_entity.pdbx_description
1 polymer ?
#
loop_
_entity_poly.entity_id
_entity_poly.type
_entity_poly.pdbx_seq_one_letter_code
_entity_poly.pdbx_strand_id
1 'polypeptide(L)'
;MHTKVKPCACEICNKAFSQQENLKRHLLTHTKEKPYACEICNKAFSQQGHLNGHLLTHTKEKPYKCEICNKGFSQQRILKTHLLTHTKKKRYACEICTKAFSQQGHLNRHLLTHTKEKPYACDICNKAFSRRSYLRKHLLGHT
;
A
#
# COMPACT_ATOMS: atom_id res chain seq x y z
N MET A 1 3.22 26.94 -22.31
CA MET A 1 1.99 26.13 -22.46
C MET A 1 2.40 24.71 -22.89
N HIS A 2 2.58 23.76 -21.96
CA HIS A 2 2.93 22.37 -22.34
C HIS A 2 1.65 21.54 -22.52
N THR A 3 1.24 21.37 -23.77
CA THR A 3 0.20 20.44 -24.19
C THR A 3 0.58 19.02 -23.77
N LYS A 4 -0.08 18.48 -22.74
CA LYS A 4 0.05 17.07 -22.35
C LYS A 4 -0.68 16.19 -23.37
N VAL A 5 -0.08 16.00 -24.53
CA VAL A 5 -0.43 14.86 -25.38
C VAL A 5 -0.02 13.62 -24.59
N LYS A 6 -0.97 12.77 -24.19
CA LYS A 6 -0.71 11.45 -23.60
C LYS A 6 -0.87 10.42 -24.72
N PRO A 7 0.20 10.03 -25.44
CA PRO A 7 0.08 9.25 -26.67
C PRO A 7 -0.11 7.74 -26.39
N CYS A 8 0.18 7.29 -25.18
CA CYS A 8 0.27 5.87 -24.84
C CYS A 8 -0.87 5.49 -23.89
N ALA A 9 -1.97 4.96 -24.42
CA ALA A 9 -3.08 4.43 -23.64
C ALA A 9 -2.97 2.91 -23.47
N CYS A 10 -3.41 2.40 -22.33
CA CYS A 10 -3.59 0.98 -22.11
C CYS A 10 -4.92 0.53 -22.71
N GLU A 11 -4.91 -0.39 -23.67
CA GLU A 11 -6.13 -0.88 -24.32
C GLU A 11 -7.01 -1.73 -23.39
N ILE A 12 -6.44 -2.29 -22.32
CA ILE A 12 -7.18 -3.15 -21.38
C ILE A 12 -8.01 -2.32 -20.39
N CYS A 13 -7.55 -1.14 -19.98
CA CYS A 13 -8.23 -0.32 -18.97
C CYS A 13 -8.31 1.18 -19.28
N ASN A 14 -7.99 1.58 -20.51
CA ASN A 14 -8.01 2.95 -21.03
C ASN A 14 -7.19 3.98 -20.23
N LYS A 15 -6.28 3.53 -19.35
CA LYS A 15 -5.38 4.43 -18.63
C LYS A 15 -4.34 5.02 -19.57
N ALA A 16 -4.24 6.34 -19.58
CA ALA A 16 -3.31 7.08 -20.41
C ALA A 16 -2.03 7.48 -19.65
N PHE A 17 -0.88 7.23 -20.28
CA PHE A 17 0.45 7.49 -19.77
C PHE A 17 1.17 8.54 -20.61
N SER A 18 2.05 9.31 -19.97
CA SER A 18 2.86 10.34 -20.63
C SER A 18 4.09 9.78 -21.35
N GLN A 19 4.48 8.53 -21.09
CA GLN A 19 5.66 7.87 -21.65
C GLN A 19 5.36 6.39 -21.90
N GLN A 20 5.91 5.83 -22.98
CA GLN A 20 5.71 4.45 -23.36
C GLN A 20 6.27 3.45 -22.34
N GLU A 21 7.39 3.76 -21.69
CA GLU A 21 7.97 2.93 -20.62
C GLU A 21 7.01 2.77 -19.43
N ASN A 22 6.29 3.84 -19.08
CA ASN A 22 5.30 3.81 -18.02
C ASN A 22 4.10 2.93 -18.40
N LEU A 23 3.70 2.95 -19.68
CA LEU A 23 2.68 2.03 -20.22
C LEU A 23 3.18 0.59 -20.17
N LYS A 24 4.38 0.28 -20.67
CA LYS A 24 4.98 -1.06 -20.62
C LYS A 24 5.02 -1.61 -19.19
N ARG A 25 5.48 -0.80 -18.24
CA ARG A 25 5.48 -1.16 -16.81
C ARG A 25 4.08 -1.37 -16.24
N HIS A 26 3.10 -0.59 -16.70
CA HIS A 26 1.71 -0.77 -16.30
C HIS A 26 1.10 -2.07 -16.87
N LEU A 27 1.46 -2.48 -18.09
CA LEU A 27 0.97 -3.74 -18.68
C LEU A 27 1.34 -4.96 -17.83
N LEU A 28 2.48 -4.94 -17.12
CA LEU A 28 2.85 -5.98 -16.15
C LEU A 28 1.79 -6.17 -15.04
N THR A 29 0.95 -5.17 -14.77
CA THR A 29 -0.16 -5.31 -13.80
C THR A 29 -1.33 -6.13 -14.35
N HIS A 30 -1.48 -6.21 -15.67
CA HIS A 30 -2.48 -7.05 -16.33
C HIS A 30 -1.98 -8.47 -16.51
N THR A 31 -0.72 -8.66 -16.95
CA THR A 31 -0.12 -9.99 -17.12
C THR A 31 0.28 -10.64 -15.80
N LYS A 32 0.36 -9.85 -14.72
CA LYS A 32 0.90 -10.26 -13.40
C LYS A 32 2.38 -10.68 -13.45
N GLU A 33 3.07 -10.38 -14.55
CA GLU A 33 4.50 -10.62 -14.68
C GLU A 33 5.30 -9.83 -13.65
N LYS A 34 6.33 -10.49 -13.11
CA LYS A 34 7.20 -9.94 -12.08
C LYS A 34 8.64 -10.31 -12.41
N PRO A 35 9.28 -9.57 -13.34
CA PRO A 35 10.60 -9.94 -13.87
C PRO A 35 11.72 -9.95 -12.82
N TYR A 36 11.51 -9.28 -11.68
CA TYR A 36 12.55 -9.05 -10.67
C TYR A 36 12.34 -9.97 -9.47
N ALA A 37 13.05 -11.09 -9.42
CA ALA A 37 12.97 -12.05 -8.32
C ALA A 37 14.01 -11.78 -7.23
N CYS A 38 13.63 -11.98 -5.96
CA CYS A 38 14.55 -12.03 -4.85
C CYS A 38 15.15 -13.42 -4.74
N GLU A 39 16.48 -13.54 -4.86
CA GLU A 39 17.19 -14.82 -4.78
C GLU A 39 17.18 -15.43 -3.36
N ILE A 40 16.91 -14.63 -2.33
CA ILE A 40 16.90 -15.09 -0.92
C ILE A 40 15.58 -15.78 -0.56
N CYS A 41 14.44 -15.30 -1.07
CA CYS A 41 13.12 -15.81 -0.70
C CYS A 41 12.18 -16.09 -1.88
N ASN A 42 12.70 -16.06 -3.11
CA ASN A 42 11.98 -16.26 -4.38
C ASN A 42 10.80 -15.30 -4.60
N LYS A 43 10.69 -14.23 -3.81
CA LYS A 43 9.63 -13.25 -3.97
C LYS A 43 9.90 -12.36 -5.17
N ALA A 44 8.95 -12.29 -6.09
CA ALA A 44 9.08 -11.50 -7.31
C ALA A 44 8.37 -10.14 -7.25
N PHE A 45 8.87 -9.18 -8.02
CA PHE A 45 8.39 -7.81 -8.14
C PHE A 45 8.31 -7.38 -9.61
N SER A 46 7.39 -6.47 -9.92
CA SER A 46 7.24 -5.91 -11.27
C SER A 46 8.18 -4.72 -11.55
N GLN A 47 8.95 -4.28 -10.55
CA GLN A 47 9.88 -3.16 -10.68
C GLN A 47 11.15 -3.42 -9.86
N GLN A 48 12.32 -3.11 -10.45
CA GLN A 48 13.62 -3.25 -9.79
C GLN A 48 13.70 -2.47 -8.47
N GLY A 49 13.20 -1.22 -8.43
CA GLY A 49 13.23 -0.40 -7.22
C GLY A 49 12.45 -1.02 -6.04
N HIS A 50 11.41 -1.81 -6.34
CA HIS A 50 10.67 -2.55 -5.31
C HIS A 50 11.47 -3.76 -4.80
N LEU A 51 12.18 -4.47 -5.68
CA LEU A 51 13.10 -5.53 -5.29
C LEU A 51 14.22 -4.97 -4.40
N ASN A 52 14.88 -3.88 -4.81
CA ASN A 52 15.95 -3.25 -4.02
C ASN A 52 15.46 -2.85 -2.62
N GLY A 53 14.29 -2.20 -2.53
CA GLY A 53 13.69 -1.86 -1.24
C GLY A 53 13.26 -3.07 -0.40
N HIS A 54 13.01 -4.22 -1.03
CA HIS A 54 12.72 -5.47 -0.35
C HIS A 54 14.00 -6.17 0.14
N LEU A 55 15.12 -6.10 -0.58
CA LEU A 55 16.39 -6.69 -0.15
C LEU A 55 16.85 -6.13 1.21
N LEU A 56 16.55 -4.86 1.50
CA LEU A 56 16.79 -4.23 2.80
C LEU A 56 16.07 -4.94 3.97
N THR A 57 15.02 -5.73 3.70
CA THR A 57 14.34 -6.55 4.72
C THR A 57 15.14 -7.79 5.11
N HIS A 58 16.01 -8.28 4.23
CA HIS A 58 16.93 -9.38 4.54
C HIS A 58 18.16 -8.88 5.28
N THR A 59 18.75 -7.77 4.85
CA THR A 59 19.92 -7.18 5.51
C THR A 59 19.58 -6.44 6.81
N LYS A 60 18.29 -6.13 7.04
CA LYS A 60 17.78 -5.28 8.13
C LYS A 60 18.33 -3.84 8.08
N GLU A 61 18.94 -3.45 6.98
CA GLU A 61 19.42 -2.08 6.78
C GLU A 61 18.26 -1.09 6.78
N LYS A 62 18.51 0.06 7.42
CA LYS A 62 17.55 1.14 7.57
C LYS A 62 18.22 2.47 7.22
N PRO A 63 18.41 2.74 5.91
CA PRO A 63 19.16 3.92 5.46
C PRO A 63 18.49 5.23 5.87
N TYR A 64 17.17 5.22 6.06
CA TYR A 64 16.40 6.42 6.37
C TYR A 64 16.10 6.49 7.86
N LYS A 65 16.77 7.39 8.58
CA LYS A 65 16.57 7.59 10.03
C LYS A 65 15.67 8.78 10.32
N CYS A 66 14.83 8.64 11.33
CA CYS A 66 14.07 9.76 11.89
C CYS A 66 14.97 10.57 12.82
N GLU A 67 15.15 11.85 12.54
CA GLU A 67 15.99 12.74 13.37
C GLU A 67 15.36 13.04 14.74
N ILE A 68 14.05 12.85 14.91
CA ILE A 68 13.34 13.13 16.17
C ILE A 68 13.48 11.97 17.16
N CYS A 69 13.48 10.72 16.70
CA CYS A 69 13.49 9.54 17.59
C CYS A 69 14.52 8.46 17.21
N ASN A 70 15.42 8.75 16.27
CA ASN A 70 16.44 7.85 15.73
C ASN A 70 15.94 6.53 15.13
N LYS A 71 14.63 6.36 14.98
CA LYS A 71 14.04 5.16 14.37
C LYS A 71 14.40 5.08 12.88
N GLY A 72 14.98 3.96 12.48
CA GLY A 72 15.33 3.67 11.09
C GLY A 72 14.21 3.02 10.27
N PHE A 73 14.21 3.29 8.97
CA PHE A 73 13.28 2.76 7.97
C PHE A 73 14.02 2.33 6.70
N SER A 74 13.52 1.30 6.04
CA SER A 74 14.06 0.80 4.76
C SER A 74 13.66 1.64 3.55
N GLN A 75 12.64 2.51 3.67
CA GLN A 75 12.14 3.31 2.56
C GLN A 75 11.81 4.73 3.00
N GLN A 76 12.23 5.72 2.21
CA GLN A 76 12.03 7.15 2.50
C GLN A 76 10.54 7.51 2.66
N ARG A 77 9.65 6.92 1.85
CA ARG A 77 8.20 7.16 1.94
C ARG A 77 7.61 6.74 3.30
N ILE A 78 8.17 5.69 3.91
CA ILE A 78 7.72 5.20 5.22
C ILE A 78 8.22 6.14 6.31
N LEU A 79 9.46 6.63 6.22
CA LEU A 79 9.96 7.70 7.09
C LEU A 79 9.07 8.95 7.00
N LYS A 80 8.76 9.44 5.79
CA LYS A 80 7.88 10.61 5.59
C LYS A 80 6.51 10.43 6.27
N THR A 81 5.93 9.24 6.15
CA THR A 81 4.65 8.92 6.79
C THR A 81 4.79 8.84 8.31
N HIS A 82 5.90 8.30 8.81
CA HIS A 82 6.21 8.26 10.23
C HIS A 82 6.40 9.65 10.83
N LEU A 83 7.03 10.60 10.13
CA LEU A 83 7.19 11.98 10.64
C LEU A 83 5.84 12.67 10.94
N LEU A 84 4.74 12.23 10.31
CA LEU A 84 3.40 12.72 10.65
C LEU A 84 2.96 12.33 12.08
N THR A 85 3.54 11.29 12.68
CA THR A 85 3.23 10.90 14.06
C THR A 85 3.85 11.85 15.07
N HIS A 86 4.99 12.47 14.75
CA HIS A 86 5.62 13.48 15.62
C HIS A 86 4.90 14.82 15.54
N THR A 87 4.52 15.23 14.34
CA THR A 87 3.85 16.53 14.12
C THR A 87 2.36 16.51 14.49
N LYS A 88 1.79 15.34 14.82
CA LYS A 88 0.34 15.11 14.97
C LYS A 88 -0.50 15.62 13.79
N LYS A 89 0.11 15.86 12.62
CA LYS A 89 -0.58 16.34 11.42
C LYS A 89 -1.52 15.25 10.90
N LYS A 90 -2.83 15.53 11.01
CA LYS A 90 -3.89 14.68 10.50
C LYS A 90 -4.45 15.31 9.23
N ARG A 91 -4.07 14.76 8.08
CA ARG A 91 -4.43 15.31 6.75
C ARG A 91 -5.78 14.81 6.25
N TYR A 92 -6.29 13.73 6.84
CA TYR A 92 -7.45 13.00 6.33
C TYR A 92 -8.55 13.05 7.38
N ALA A 93 -9.50 13.97 7.22
CA ALA A 93 -10.64 14.13 8.10
C ALA A 93 -11.78 13.18 7.70
N CYS A 94 -12.51 12.66 8.68
CA CYS A 94 -13.79 12.01 8.45
C CYS A 94 -14.85 13.08 8.19
N GLU A 95 -15.67 12.88 7.18
CA GLU A 95 -16.77 13.81 6.85
C GLU A 95 -18.01 13.57 7.73
N ILE A 96 -18.10 12.38 8.36
CA ILE A 96 -19.25 11.96 9.17
C ILE A 96 -19.05 12.31 10.66
N CYS A 97 -17.80 12.46 11.12
CA CYS A 97 -17.51 12.83 12.51
C CYS A 97 -16.21 13.62 12.64
N THR A 98 -15.92 14.13 13.83
CA THR A 98 -14.75 15.01 14.10
C THR A 98 -13.38 14.31 14.05
N LYS A 99 -13.33 13.01 13.73
CA LYS A 99 -12.07 12.24 13.73
C LYS A 99 -11.24 12.53 12.49
N ALA A 100 -9.95 12.74 12.70
CA ALA A 100 -8.97 12.88 11.61
C ALA A 100 -7.77 11.94 11.80
N PHE A 101 -7.15 11.58 10.68
CA PHE A 101 -6.11 10.57 10.57
C PHE A 101 -4.89 11.09 9.81
N SER A 102 -3.71 10.55 10.14
CA SER A 102 -2.45 10.86 9.45
C SER A 102 -2.29 10.09 8.13
N GLN A 103 -3.09 9.05 7.88
CA GLN A 103 -3.02 8.19 6.70
C GLN A 103 -4.41 7.91 6.13
N GLN A 104 -4.57 7.97 4.80
CA GLN A 104 -5.83 7.71 4.10
C GLN A 104 -6.39 6.31 4.41
N GLY A 105 -5.54 5.27 4.43
CA GLY A 105 -5.99 3.91 4.72
C GLY A 105 -6.60 3.75 6.13
N HIS A 106 -6.19 4.58 7.09
CA HIS A 106 -6.80 4.61 8.41
C HIS A 106 -8.17 5.28 8.40
N LEU A 107 -8.34 6.34 7.61
CA LEU A 107 -9.64 6.97 7.36
C LEU A 107 -10.59 5.98 6.66
N ASN A 108 -10.19 5.36 5.56
CA ASN A 108 -11.03 4.40 4.84
C ASN A 108 -11.50 3.25 5.75
N ARG A 109 -10.62 2.72 6.58
CA ARG A 109 -10.98 1.70 7.57
C ARG A 109 -11.93 2.23 8.65
N HIS A 110 -11.78 3.50 9.04
CA HIS A 110 -12.69 4.12 9.98
C HIS A 110 -14.08 4.35 9.35
N LEU A 111 -14.18 4.69 8.07
CA LEU A 111 -15.48 4.86 7.40
C LEU A 111 -16.35 3.60 7.47
N LEU A 112 -15.74 2.40 7.48
CA LEU A 112 -16.46 1.14 7.71
C LEU A 112 -17.22 1.09 9.06
N THR A 113 -16.84 1.90 10.06
CA THR A 113 -17.58 1.98 11.32
C THR A 113 -18.87 2.77 11.19
N HIS A 114 -18.97 3.67 10.21
CA HIS A 114 -20.19 4.42 9.93
C HIS A 114 -21.13 3.61 9.04
N THR A 115 -20.62 2.95 8.00
CA THR A 115 -21.42 2.13 7.09
C THR A 115 -21.80 0.78 7.68
N LYS A 116 -21.12 0.35 8.75
CA LYS A 116 -21.21 -1.00 9.35
C LYS A 116 -20.82 -2.12 8.38
N GLU A 117 -20.18 -1.78 7.27
CA GLU A 117 -19.68 -2.75 6.30
C GLU A 117 -18.63 -3.68 6.94
N LYS A 118 -18.72 -4.96 6.58
CA LYS A 118 -17.81 -6.00 7.04
C LYS A 118 -17.30 -6.81 5.84
N PRO A 119 -16.32 -6.27 5.09
CA PRO A 119 -15.92 -6.84 3.79
C PRO A 119 -15.24 -8.22 3.87
N TYR A 120 -14.94 -8.71 5.06
CA TYR A 120 -14.17 -9.94 5.25
C TYR A 120 -15.05 -11.02 5.90
N ALA A 121 -15.60 -11.92 5.10
CA ALA A 121 -16.38 -13.05 5.58
C ALA A 121 -15.50 -14.26 5.93
N CYS A 122 -15.94 -15.04 6.90
CA CYS A 122 -15.40 -16.36 7.22
C CYS A 122 -16.08 -17.40 6.36
N ASP A 123 -15.33 -18.15 5.56
CA ASP A 123 -15.90 -19.16 4.66
C ASP A 123 -16.44 -20.39 5.40
N ILE A 124 -16.06 -20.58 6.66
CA ILE A 124 -16.48 -21.73 7.49
C ILE A 124 -17.84 -21.47 8.15
N CYS A 125 -18.05 -20.26 8.68
CA CYS A 125 -19.25 -19.94 9.48
C CYS A 125 -19.98 -18.66 9.03
N ASN A 126 -19.62 -18.09 7.88
CA ASN A 126 -20.18 -16.87 7.28
C ASN A 126 -20.09 -15.61 8.15
N LYS A 127 -19.40 -15.66 9.30
CA LYS A 127 -19.21 -14.49 10.16
C LYS A 127 -18.35 -13.45 9.46
N ALA A 128 -18.88 -12.22 9.33
CA ALA A 128 -18.20 -11.12 8.68
C ALA A 128 -17.46 -10.20 9.67
N PHE A 129 -16.36 -9.61 9.21
CA PHE A 129 -15.48 -8.73 9.98
C PHE A 129 -15.13 -7.46 9.19
N SER A 130 -14.93 -6.35 9.91
CA SER A 130 -14.49 -5.06 9.33
C SER A 130 -12.98 -5.00 9.07
N ARG A 131 -12.21 -5.99 9.55
CA ARG A 131 -10.76 -6.07 9.34
C ARG A 131 -10.33 -7.51 9.05
N ARG A 132 -9.47 -7.67 8.04
CA ARG A 132 -8.83 -8.96 7.72
C ARG A 132 -8.07 -9.57 8.90
N SER A 133 -7.46 -8.76 9.76
CA SER A 133 -6.76 -9.25 10.94
C SER A 133 -7.70 -9.85 11.98
N TYR A 134 -8.94 -9.36 12.09
CA TYR A 134 -9.96 -9.95 12.95
C TYR A 134 -10.46 -11.27 12.40
N LEU A 135 -10.70 -11.34 11.08
CA LEU A 135 -10.99 -12.61 10.41
C LEU A 135 -9.85 -13.63 10.64
N ARG A 136 -8.59 -13.25 10.44
CA ARG A 136 -7.45 -14.15 10.67
C ARG A 136 -7.41 -14.68 12.10
N LYS A 137 -7.62 -13.83 13.12
CA LYS A 137 -7.70 -14.27 14.52
C LYS A 137 -8.88 -15.21 14.76
N HIS A 138 -10.02 -14.93 14.15
CA HIS A 138 -11.19 -15.79 14.24
C HIS A 138 -10.94 -17.17 13.62
N LEU A 139 -10.25 -17.24 12.48
CA LEU A 139 -9.92 -18.50 11.80
C LEU A 139 -8.99 -19.39 12.63
N LEU A 140 -8.16 -18.84 13.52
CA LEU A 140 -7.37 -19.63 14.47
C LEU A 140 -8.22 -20.38 15.51
N GLY A 141 -9.49 -20.03 15.66
CA GLY A 141 -10.43 -20.78 16.51
C GLY A 141 -11.19 -21.86 15.75
N HIS A 142 -11.03 -21.95 14.42
CA HIS A 142 -11.59 -23.03 13.59
C HIS A 142 -10.55 -24.11 13.25
N THR A 143 -9.28 -23.83 13.51
CA THR A 143 -8.20 -24.83 13.53
C THR A 143 -8.24 -25.58 14.84
#